data_AF-A0A947NY25-F1
#
_entry.id   AF-A0A947NY25-F1
#
_cell.length_a   1.000
_cell.length_b   1.000
_cell.length_c   1.000
_cell.angle_alpha   90.00
_cell.angle_beta   90.00
_cell.angle_gamma   90.00
#
_symmetry.space_group_name_H-M   'P 1'
#
loop_
_entity.id
_entity.type
_entity.pdbx_description
1 polymer ?
#
loop_
_entity_poly.entity_id
_entity_poly.type
_entity_poly.pdbx_seq_one_letter_code
_entity_poly.pdbx_strand_id
1 'polypeptide(L)'
;MESKLSVLQKYILEELFDHGDKVHKKDLLKFYEDKEDKPSKEDQYNILTKSIDRLIDRGLVIGFGKRTEEKMFIKRMDLSESGRNVVLKIRKSTQQKLF
;
A
#
# COMPACT_ATOMS: atom_id res chain seq x y z
N MET A 1 -5.91 -16.16 10.97
CA MET A 1 -4.45 -15.90 10.87
C MET A 1 -4.25 -14.48 10.36
N GLU A 2 -3.99 -13.51 11.24
CA GLU A 2 -3.61 -12.16 10.82
C GLU A 2 -2.20 -12.23 10.21
N SER A 3 -2.10 -12.29 8.88
CA SER A 3 -0.79 -12.22 8.23
C SER A 3 -0.19 -10.83 8.44
N LYS A 4 0.98 -10.75 9.07
CA LYS A 4 1.72 -9.51 9.34
C LYS A 4 1.90 -8.70 8.05
N LEU A 5 1.45 -7.44 8.04
CA LEU A 5 1.70 -6.51 6.93
C LEU A 5 3.18 -6.16 6.86
N SER A 6 3.75 -6.16 5.65
CA SER A 6 5.13 -5.69 5.44
C SER A 6 5.24 -4.18 5.67
N VAL A 7 6.47 -3.69 5.87
CA VAL A 7 6.72 -2.24 6.04
C VAL A 7 6.19 -1.44 4.85
N LEU A 8 6.41 -1.94 3.63
CA LEU A 8 5.88 -1.32 2.42
C LEU A 8 4.34 -1.34 2.38
N GLN A 9 3.72 -2.45 2.75
CA GLN A 9 2.25 -2.53 2.78
C GLN A 9 1.64 -1.55 3.78
N LYS A 10 2.26 -1.38 4.95
CA LYS A 10 1.83 -0.37 5.93
C LYS A 10 1.97 1.03 5.37
N TYR A 11 3.12 1.33 4.76
CA TYR A 11 3.37 2.61 4.10
C TYR A 11 2.30 2.94 3.04
N ILE A 12 1.99 1.98 2.16
CA ILE A 12 0.93 2.16 1.14
C ILE A 12 -0.42 2.48 1.78
N LEU A 13 -0.79 1.77 2.86
CA LEU A 13 -2.06 2.00 3.54
C LEU A 13 -2.09 3.38 4.22
N GLU A 14 -0.98 3.84 4.80
CA GLU A 14 -0.88 5.18 5.41
C GLU A 14 -0.98 6.29 4.36
N GLU A 15 -0.26 6.18 3.24
CA GLU A 15 -0.35 7.12 2.13
C GLU A 15 -1.79 7.24 1.60
N LEU A 16 -2.46 6.09 1.41
CA LEU A 16 -3.87 6.07 1.00
C LEU A 16 -4.81 6.62 2.09
N PHE A 17 -4.47 6.52 3.36
CA PHE A 17 -5.25 7.09 4.44
C PHE A 17 -5.17 8.63 4.45
N ASP A 18 -3.97 9.17 4.26
CA ASP A 18 -3.72 10.62 4.37
C ASP A 18 -4.09 11.37 3.09
N HIS A 19 -3.91 10.75 1.93
CA HIS A 19 -4.09 11.41 0.63
C HIS A 19 -5.27 10.84 -0.18
N GLY A 20 -5.83 9.71 0.24
CA GLY A 20 -7.00 9.10 -0.39
C GLY A 20 -6.74 8.73 -1.84
N ASP A 21 -7.68 9.12 -2.69
CA ASP A 21 -7.72 8.76 -4.10
C ASP A 21 -6.74 9.53 -4.99
N LYS A 22 -5.98 10.47 -4.40
CA LYS A 22 -4.92 11.24 -5.05
C LYS A 22 -3.59 10.49 -5.12
N VAL A 23 -3.44 9.38 -4.41
CA VAL A 23 -2.20 8.59 -4.42
C VAL A 23 -2.05 7.86 -5.74
N HIS A 24 -1.00 8.20 -6.48
CA HIS A 24 -0.58 7.44 -7.64
C HIS A 24 0.56 6.50 -7.30
N LYS A 25 0.73 5.45 -8.12
CA LYS A 25 1.81 4.47 -7.94
C LYS A 25 3.21 5.11 -7.96
N LYS A 26 3.38 6.21 -8.70
CA LYS A 26 4.62 6.99 -8.73
C LYS A 26 4.94 7.64 -7.37
N ASP A 27 3.92 8.04 -6.61
CA ASP A 27 4.10 8.69 -5.31
C ASP A 27 4.58 7.66 -4.28
N LEU A 28 4.13 6.42 -4.41
CA LEU A 28 4.57 5.30 -3.58
C LEU A 28 6.03 4.87 -3.82
N LEU A 29 6.67 5.32 -4.91
CA LEU A 29 8.11 5.06 -5.13
C LEU A 29 9.00 5.83 -4.15
N LYS A 30 8.49 6.89 -3.53
CA LYS A 30 9.18 7.65 -2.49
C LYS A 30 9.66 6.77 -1.33
N PHE A 31 8.95 5.66 -1.09
CA PHE A 31 9.38 4.62 -0.14
C PHE A 31 10.83 4.15 -0.33
N TYR A 32 11.34 4.19 -1.57
CA TYR A 32 12.68 3.70 -1.92
C TYR A 32 13.72 4.81 -2.08
N GLU A 33 13.36 6.09 -2.04
CA GLU A 33 14.28 7.19 -2.35
C GLU A 33 15.50 7.21 -1.44
N ASP A 34 15.26 7.08 -0.13
CA ASP A 34 16.27 7.17 0.94
C ASP A 34 16.88 5.82 1.36
N LYS A 35 16.66 4.75 0.56
CA LYS A 35 17.19 3.42 0.87
C LYS A 35 18.54 3.21 0.18
N GLU A 36 19.56 2.85 0.96
CA GLU A 36 20.90 2.52 0.46
C GLU A 36 20.85 1.34 -0.54
N ASP A 37 20.23 0.22 -0.14
CA ASP A 37 20.08 -0.97 -0.98
C ASP A 37 18.74 -0.99 -1.75
N LYS A 38 18.44 0.11 -2.48
CA LYS A 38 17.19 0.17 -3.25
C LYS A 38 17.26 -0.73 -4.50
N PRO A 39 16.20 -1.54 -4.77
CA PRO A 39 16.13 -2.34 -5.99
C PRO A 39 16.14 -1.48 -7.27
N SER A 40 16.28 -2.12 -8.43
CA SER A 40 16.11 -1.45 -9.73
C SER A 40 14.73 -0.79 -9.82
N LYS A 41 14.58 0.27 -10.64
CA LYS A 41 13.27 0.93 -10.80
C LYS A 41 12.19 -0.05 -11.27
N GLU A 42 12.53 -0.97 -12.17
CA GLU A 42 11.61 -2.00 -12.65
C GLU A 42 11.16 -2.92 -11.51
N ASP A 43 12.09 -3.37 -10.68
CA ASP A 43 11.78 -4.20 -9.51
C ASP A 43 10.93 -3.46 -8.49
N GLN A 44 11.21 -2.18 -8.23
CA GLN A 44 10.37 -1.34 -7.36
C GLN A 44 8.93 -1.30 -7.86
N TYR A 45 8.71 -1.06 -9.16
CA TYR A 45 7.38 -1.09 -9.76
C TYR A 45 6.71 -2.47 -9.64
N ASN A 46 7.45 -3.55 -9.84
CA ASN A 46 6.94 -4.92 -9.72
C ASN A 46 6.56 -5.26 -8.27
N ILE A 47 7.41 -4.90 -7.31
CA ILE A 47 7.17 -5.10 -5.87
C ILE A 47 5.96 -4.28 -5.41
N LEU A 48 5.84 -3.02 -5.84
CA LEU A 48 4.67 -2.18 -5.57
C LEU A 48 3.38 -2.81 -6.12
N THR A 49 3.39 -3.26 -7.38
CA THR A 49 2.22 -3.93 -7.99
C THR A 49 1.78 -5.12 -7.16
N LYS A 50 2.70 -6.05 -6.88
CA LYS A 50 2.41 -7.25 -6.09
C LYS A 50 1.93 -6.91 -4.68
N SER A 51 2.44 -5.83 -4.09
CA SER A 51 2.04 -5.41 -2.75
C SER A 51 0.62 -4.84 -2.74
N ILE A 52 0.27 -4.04 -3.74
CA ILE A 52 -1.08 -3.49 -3.93
C ILE A 52 -2.07 -4.61 -4.24
N ASP A 53 -1.73 -5.52 -5.17
CA ASP A 53 -2.59 -6.66 -5.51
C ASP A 53 -2.89 -7.49 -4.26
N ARG A 54 -1.89 -7.80 -3.43
CA ARG A 54 -2.12 -8.51 -2.16
C ARG A 54 -2.99 -7.73 -1.17
N LEU A 55 -2.94 -6.40 -1.17
CA LEU A 55 -3.81 -5.58 -0.32
C LEU A 55 -5.25 -5.56 -0.83
N ILE A 56 -5.44 -5.61 -2.15
CA ILE A 56 -6.75 -5.78 -2.80
C ILE A 56 -7.31 -7.17 -2.50
N ASP A 57 -6.51 -8.23 -2.67
CA ASP A 57 -6.91 -9.61 -2.37
C ASP A 57 -7.32 -9.80 -0.90
N ARG A 58 -6.72 -9.01 0.00
CA ARG A 58 -7.08 -8.96 1.43
C ARG A 58 -8.28 -8.08 1.74
N GLY A 59 -8.85 -7.42 0.75
CA GLY A 59 -9.97 -6.49 0.91
C GLY A 59 -9.62 -5.21 1.68
N LEU A 60 -8.34 -4.83 1.77
CA LEU A 60 -7.87 -3.62 2.48
C LEU A 60 -7.79 -2.40 1.56
N VAL A 61 -7.58 -2.63 0.27
CA VAL A 61 -7.50 -1.59 -0.76
C VAL A 61 -8.53 -1.90 -1.84
N ILE A 62 -9.16 -0.85 -2.37
CA ILE A 62 -10.07 -0.91 -3.51
C ILE A 62 -9.32 -0.31 -4.70
N GLY A 63 -9.08 -1.14 -5.72
CA GLY A 63 -8.52 -0.70 -6.99
C GLY A 63 -9.62 -0.32 -7.98
N PHE A 64 -9.54 0.87 -8.58
CA PHE A 64 -10.36 1.28 -9.72
C PHE A 64 -9.50 1.24 -10.98
N GLY A 65 -9.90 0.45 -11.97
CA GLY A 65 -9.07 0.25 -13.15
C GLY A 65 -9.62 -0.73 -14.15
N LYS A 66 -8.77 -1.14 -15.10
CA LYS A 66 -9.10 -2.21 -16.06
C LYS A 66 -8.47 -3.51 -15.60
N ARG A 67 -9.27 -4.54 -15.35
CA ARG A 67 -8.77 -5.90 -15.15
C ARG A 67 -8.58 -6.54 -16.51
N THR A 68 -7.38 -7.03 -16.80
CA THR A 68 -7.12 -7.96 -17.90
C THR A 68 -6.97 -9.37 -17.35
N GLU A 69 -6.87 -10.35 -18.25
CA GLU A 69 -6.60 -11.76 -17.88
C GLU A 69 -5.32 -11.89 -17.06
N GLU A 70 -4.30 -11.09 -17.37
CA GLU A 70 -3.00 -11.14 -16.71
C GLU A 70 -2.91 -10.32 -15.42
N LYS A 71 -3.47 -9.10 -15.39
CA LYS A 71 -3.27 -8.16 -14.25
C LYS A 71 -4.31 -7.06 -14.17
N MET A 72 -4.33 -6.35 -13.04
CA MET A 72 -5.14 -5.15 -12.87
C MET A 72 -4.33 -3.90 -13.23
N PHE A 73 -4.80 -3.15 -14.22
CA PHE A 73 -4.30 -1.82 -14.55
C PHE A 73 -5.03 -0.79 -13.71
N ILE A 74 -4.43 -0.47 -12.56
CA ILE A 74 -4.98 0.45 -11.57
C ILE A 74 -4.85 1.89 -12.05
N LYS A 75 -5.98 2.59 -12.15
CA LYS A 75 -6.05 4.04 -12.41
C LYS A 75 -6.10 4.86 -11.12
N ARG A 76 -6.84 4.35 -10.12
CA ARG A 76 -7.07 5.00 -8.83
C ARG A 76 -7.17 3.93 -7.75
N MET A 77 -6.79 4.26 -6.53
CA MET A 77 -6.87 3.38 -5.37
C MET A 77 -7.53 4.13 -4.23
N ASP A 78 -8.25 3.41 -3.38
CA ASP A 78 -8.78 3.95 -2.13
C ASP A 78 -8.72 2.86 -1.05
N LEU A 79 -8.82 3.25 0.22
CA LEU A 79 -8.99 2.31 1.32
C LEU A 79 -10.42 1.80 1.38
N SER A 80 -10.56 0.50 1.65
CA SER A 80 -11.82 -0.04 2.16
C SER A 80 -12.01 0.38 3.62
N GLU A 81 -13.20 0.14 4.17
CA GLU A 81 -13.47 0.34 5.61
C GLU A 81 -12.53 -0.51 6.49
N SER A 82 -12.28 -1.76 6.10
CA SER A 82 -11.34 -2.64 6.80
C SER A 82 -9.90 -2.12 6.71
N GLY A 83 -9.49 -1.59 5.55
CA GLY A 83 -8.21 -0.92 5.35
C GLY A 83 -8.02 0.28 6.28
N ARG A 84 -9.03 1.15 6.37
CA ARG A 84 -9.04 2.30 7.29
C ARG A 84 -8.87 1.86 8.75
N ASN A 85 -9.62 0.84 9.18
CA ASN A 85 -9.52 0.29 10.53
C ASN A 85 -8.14 -0.28 10.83
N VAL A 86 -7.49 -0.92 9.85
CA VAL A 86 -6.12 -1.42 9.99
C VAL A 86 -5.13 -0.28 10.19
N VAL A 87 -5.22 0.81 9.43
CA VAL A 87 -4.35 1.99 9.61
C VAL A 87 -4.53 2.60 11.00
N LEU A 88 -5.77 2.75 11.46
CA LEU A 88 -6.05 3.27 12.81
C LEU A 88 -5.44 2.38 13.91
N LYS A 89 -5.49 1.05 13.75
CA LYS A 89 -4.82 0.11 14.66
C LYS A 89 -3.30 0.26 14.63
N ILE A 90 -2.71 0.42 13.43
CA ILE A 90 -1.26 0.65 13.27
C ILE A 90 -0.85 1.92 14.04
N ARG A 91 -1.51 3.05 13.78
CA ARG A 91 -1.21 4.34 14.44
C ARG A 91 -1.33 4.27 15.96
N LYS A 92 -2.39 3.64 16.48
CA LYS A 92 -2.58 3.41 17.93
C LYS A 92 -1.44 2.58 18.54
N SER A 93 -1.01 1.52 17.86
CA SER A 93 0.08 0.66 18.33
C SER A 93 1.44 1.35 18.32
N THR A 94 1.65 2.31 17.42
CA THR A 94 2.87 3.13 17.37
C THR A 94 2.90 4.14 18.51
N GLN A 95 1.77 4.80 18.79
CA GLN A 95 1.64 5.75 19.90
C GLN A 95 1.87 5.09 21.27
N GLN A 96 1.39 3.87 21.48
CA GLN A 96 1.59 3.13 22.74
C GLN A 96 3.03 2.70 23.02
N LYS A 97 3.92 2.72 22.01
CA LYS A 97 5.35 2.37 22.17
C LYS A 97 6.23 3.58 22.49
N LEU A 98 5.65 4.78 22.44
CA LEU A 98 6.32 6.05 22.74
C LEU A 98 6.06 6.53 24.18
N PHE A 99 5.41 5.70 25.01
CA PHE A 99 5.17 5.93 26.44
C PHE A 99 5.74 4.78 27.25
#